data_AF-A0A918JY97-F1
#
_entry.id   AF-A0A918JY97-F1
#
_cell.length_a   1.000
_cell.length_b   1.000
_cell.length_c   1.000
_cell.angle_alpha   90.00
_cell.angle_beta   90.00
_cell.angle_gamma   90.00
#
_symmetry.space_group_name_H-M   'P 1'
#
loop_
_entity.id
_entity.type
_entity.pdbx_description
1 polymer ?
#
loop_
_entity_poly.entity_id
_entity_poly.type
_entity_poly.pdbx_seq_one_letter_code
_entity_poly.pdbx_strand_id
1 'polypeptide(L)'
;MNTSEKEQNRYKRAKKRVEDEKGFYNHLVVYIVINIIIICINRFIYTDNNNAFTDKGFIEWLNWNLLATPILWGIGLLIHGLRVFKKNNFLSKIFKRFVFGSEWEKRKIKELMDKEDF
;
A
#
# COMPACT_ATOMS: atom_id res chain seq x y z
N MET A 1 20.60 -28.68 16.12
CA MET A 1 19.58 -28.13 15.21
C MET A 1 19.64 -28.91 13.91
N ASN A 2 18.62 -29.74 13.66
CA ASN A 2 18.56 -30.58 12.46
C ASN A 2 18.22 -29.74 11.22
N THR A 3 18.64 -30.20 10.04
CA THR A 3 18.45 -29.50 8.76
C THR A 3 16.98 -29.13 8.51
N SER A 4 16.03 -29.98 8.93
CA SER A 4 14.59 -29.73 8.81
C SER A 4 14.09 -28.55 9.65
N GLU A 5 14.62 -28.34 10.86
CA GLU A 5 14.23 -27.21 11.72
C GLU A 5 14.71 -25.87 11.16
N LYS A 6 15.91 -25.86 10.56
CA LYS A 6 16.47 -24.68 9.90
C LYS A 6 15.62 -24.28 8.69
N GLU A 7 15.21 -25.24 7.87
CA GLU A 7 14.35 -24.99 6.71
C GLU A 7 12.96 -24.49 7.11
N GLN A 8 12.32 -25.09 8.12
CA GLN A 8 11.03 -24.61 8.64
C GLN A 8 11.11 -23.16 9.15
N ASN A 9 12.19 -22.81 9.85
CA ASN A 9 12.41 -21.45 10.34
C ASN A 9 12.70 -20.44 9.21
N ARG A 10 13.37 -20.87 8.13
CA ARG A 10 13.55 -20.04 6.92
C ARG A 10 12.22 -19.82 6.19
N TYR A 11 11.42 -20.88 6.02
CA TYR A 11 10.09 -20.79 5.42
C TYR A 11 9.18 -19.85 6.20
N LYS A 12 9.13 -19.95 7.54
CA LYS A 12 8.34 -19.05 8.39
C LYS A 12 8.75 -17.58 8.20
N ARG A 13 10.05 -17.29 8.12
CA ARG A 13 10.56 -15.94 7.85
C ARG A 13 10.16 -15.43 6.46
N ALA A 14 10.31 -16.26 5.43
CA ALA A 14 9.87 -15.93 4.07
C ALA A 14 8.36 -15.63 4.02
N LYS A 15 7.54 -16.47 4.65
CA LYS A 15 6.09 -16.28 4.72
C LYS A 15 5.72 -14.97 5.44
N LYS A 16 6.33 -14.70 6.61
CA LYS A 16 6.10 -13.45 7.37
C LYS A 16 6.44 -12.23 6.51
N ARG A 17 7.56 -12.27 5.78
CA ARG A 17 7.96 -11.19 4.87
C ARG A 17 6.90 -10.93 3.80
N VAL A 18 6.37 -11.98 3.18
CA VAL A 18 5.32 -11.86 2.15
C VAL A 18 4.01 -11.33 2.74
N GLU A 19 3.65 -11.72 3.96
CA GLU A 19 2.50 -11.18 4.68
C GLU A 19 2.66 -9.68 5.00
N ASP A 20 3.85 -9.25 5.41
CA ASP A 20 4.14 -7.83 5.68
C ASP A 20 4.09 -7.01 4.37
N GLU A 21 4.65 -7.55 3.27
CA GLU A 21 4.48 -6.98 1.92
C GLU A 21 3.00 -6.86 1.56
N LYS A 22 2.20 -7.90 1.84
CA LYS A 22 0.77 -7.93 1.55
C LYS A 22 -0.01 -6.85 2.31
N GLY A 23 0.29 -6.68 3.60
CA GLY A 23 -0.30 -5.68 4.47
C GLY A 23 -0.01 -4.26 4.00
N PHE A 24 1.25 -3.97 3.66
CA PHE A 24 1.65 -2.69 3.09
C PHE A 24 0.84 -2.35 1.83
N TYR A 25 0.75 -3.29 0.89
CA TYR A 25 0.02 -3.06 -0.36
C TYR A 25 -1.48 -2.83 -0.15
N ASN A 26 -2.10 -3.48 0.84
CA ASN A 26 -3.50 -3.19 1.16
C ASN A 26 -3.68 -1.74 1.60
N HIS A 27 -2.78 -1.26 2.45
CA HIS A 27 -2.76 0.13 2.89
C HIS A 27 -2.53 1.11 1.72
N LEU A 28 -1.63 0.77 0.80
CA LEU A 28 -1.36 1.58 -0.39
C LEU A 28 -2.57 1.66 -1.33
N VAL A 29 -3.27 0.54 -1.57
CA VAL A 29 -4.48 0.53 -2.42
C VAL A 29 -5.58 1.36 -1.78
N VAL A 30 -5.85 1.17 -0.50
CA VAL A 30 -6.85 1.97 0.24
C VAL A 30 -6.52 3.46 0.17
N TYR A 31 -5.24 3.83 0.36
CA TYR A 31 -4.77 5.20 0.20
C TYR A 31 -5.07 5.77 -1.19
N ILE A 32 -4.73 5.05 -2.26
CA ILE A 32 -4.97 5.51 -3.64
C ILE A 32 -6.48 5.67 -3.90
N VAL A 33 -7.29 4.68 -3.54
CA VAL A 33 -8.74 4.68 -3.78
C VAL A 33 -9.42 5.83 -3.05
N ILE A 34 -9.13 6.01 -1.76
CA ILE A 34 -9.71 7.11 -0.97
C ILE A 34 -9.31 8.47 -1.56
N ASN A 35 -8.04 8.67 -1.90
CA ASN A 35 -7.60 9.94 -2.47
C ASN A 35 -8.28 10.25 -3.83
N ILE A 36 -8.46 9.23 -4.69
CA ILE A 36 -9.21 9.40 -5.95
C ILE A 36 -10.65 9.80 -5.66
N ILE A 37 -11.33 9.12 -4.72
CA ILE A 37 -12.72 9.43 -4.35
C ILE A 37 -12.83 10.88 -3.86
N ILE A 38 -11.93 11.33 -2.98
CA ILE A 38 -11.99 12.71 -2.46
C ILE A 38 -11.74 13.72 -3.60
N ILE A 39 -10.79 13.48 -4.50
CA ILE A 39 -10.55 14.36 -5.66
C ILE A 39 -11.77 14.40 -6.60
N CYS A 40 -12.42 13.26 -6.83
CA CYS A 40 -13.63 13.17 -7.65
C CYS A 40 -14.80 13.94 -7.01
N ILE A 41 -15.04 13.75 -5.71
CA ILE A 41 -16.07 14.47 -4.96
C ILE A 41 -15.79 15.98 -5.02
N ASN A 42 -14.54 16.38 -4.78
CA ASN A 42 -14.13 17.78 -4.83
C ASN A 42 -14.45 18.39 -6.20
N ARG A 43 -14.03 17.74 -7.28
CA ARG A 43 -14.31 18.20 -8.65
C ARG A 43 -15.80 18.26 -8.96
N PHE A 44 -16.58 17.29 -8.48
CA PHE A 44 -18.03 17.27 -8.67
C PHE A 44 -18.70 18.46 -7.96
N ILE A 45 -18.34 18.72 -6.70
CA ILE A 45 -18.84 19.86 -5.91
C ILE A 45 -18.49 21.20 -6.59
N TYR A 46 -17.25 21.37 -7.07
CA TYR A 46 -16.85 22.61 -7.75
C TYR A 46 -17.45 22.81 -9.15
N THR A 47 -17.94 21.74 -9.79
CA THR A 47 -18.52 21.82 -11.14
C THR A 47 -20.01 22.14 -11.10
N ASP A 48 -20.71 21.76 -10.02
CA ASP A 48 -22.12 22.07 -9.83
C ASP A 48 -22.27 23.50 -9.25
N ASN A 49 -22.42 24.49 -10.13
CA ASN A 49 -22.51 25.93 -9.80
C ASN A 49 -23.70 26.34 -8.89
N ASN A 50 -24.52 25.39 -8.44
CA ASN A 50 -25.66 25.62 -7.55
C ASN A 50 -25.24 25.56 -6.07
N ASN A 51 -24.32 26.44 -5.68
CA ASN A 51 -23.74 26.63 -4.33
C ASN A 51 -24.75 27.05 -3.24
N ALA A 52 -26.00 26.58 -3.29
CA ALA A 52 -27.05 26.92 -2.32
C ALA A 52 -26.96 26.09 -1.02
N PHE A 53 -26.20 24.99 -1.01
CA PHE A 53 -26.18 24.03 0.12
C PHE A 53 -24.80 23.78 0.73
N THR A 54 -23.73 24.41 0.23
CA THR A 54 -22.37 24.11 0.67
C THR A 54 -21.79 25.30 1.43
N ASP A 55 -21.69 25.17 2.75
CA ASP A 55 -21.09 26.17 3.62
C ASP A 55 -19.61 26.43 3.24
N LYS A 56 -19.18 27.70 3.24
CA LYS A 56 -17.80 28.07 2.90
C LYS A 56 -16.79 27.43 3.85
N GLY A 57 -17.12 27.31 5.13
CA GLY A 57 -16.29 26.64 6.12
C GLY A 57 -16.12 25.16 5.82
N PHE A 58 -17.16 24.48 5.32
CA PHE A 58 -17.06 23.09 4.85
C PHE A 58 -16.12 22.94 3.64
N ILE A 59 -16.17 23.84 2.66
CA ILE A 59 -15.28 23.80 1.49
C ILE A 59 -13.81 24.04 1.88
N GLU A 60 -13.55 25.01 2.76
CA GLU A 60 -12.19 25.28 3.27
C GLU A 60 -11.65 24.09 4.07
N TRP A 61 -12.49 23.51 4.94
CA TRP A 61 -12.15 22.28 5.66
C TRP A 61 -11.85 21.12 4.71
N LEU A 62 -12.66 20.93 3.66
CA LEU A 62 -12.45 19.88 2.67
C LEU A 62 -11.13 20.08 1.91
N ASN A 63 -10.84 21.30 1.45
CA ASN A 63 -9.59 21.64 0.76
C ASN A 63 -8.36 21.40 1.63
N TRP A 64 -8.42 21.79 2.90
CA TRP A 64 -7.31 21.60 3.84
C TRP A 64 -7.06 20.11 4.10
N ASN A 65 -8.12 19.33 4.29
CA ASN A 65 -8.02 17.87 4.44
C ASN A 65 -7.56 17.16 3.16
N LEU A 66 -7.90 17.69 1.98
CA LEU A 66 -7.45 17.17 0.68
C LEU A 66 -5.93 17.23 0.52
N LEU A 67 -5.26 18.18 1.18
CA LEU A 67 -3.80 18.30 1.16
C LEU A 67 -3.17 17.60 2.37
N ALA A 68 -3.65 17.91 3.58
CA ALA A 68 -3.04 17.41 4.81
C ALA A 68 -3.14 15.88 4.94
N THR A 69 -4.28 15.29 4.61
CA THR A 69 -4.53 13.84 4.80
C THR A 69 -3.62 12.99 3.90
N PRO A 70 -3.54 13.21 2.57
CA PRO A 70 -2.61 12.47 1.73
C PRO A 70 -1.15 12.70 2.10
N ILE A 71 -0.76 13.91 2.51
CA ILE A 71 0.63 14.18 2.88
C ILE A 71 1.02 13.36 4.12
N LEU A 72 0.21 13.39 5.18
CA LEU A 72 0.49 12.67 6.42
C LEU A 72 0.47 11.14 6.22
N TRP A 73 -0.54 10.62 5.53
CA TRP A 73 -0.61 9.19 5.21
C TRP A 73 0.50 8.77 4.23
N GLY A 74 0.87 9.64 3.29
CA GLY A 74 1.94 9.44 2.34
C GLY A 74 3.30 9.29 3.02
N ILE A 75 3.58 10.10 4.06
CA ILE A 75 4.79 9.95 4.89
C ILE A 75 4.78 8.59 5.62
N GLY A 76 3.65 8.20 6.22
CA GLY A 76 3.52 6.91 6.88
C GLY A 76 3.73 5.72 5.91
N LEU A 77 3.17 5.82 4.70
CA LEU A 77 3.38 4.86 3.63
C LEU A 77 4.84 4.84 3.15
N LEU A 78 5.51 5.98 3.04
CA LEU A 78 6.93 6.02 2.68
C LEU A 78 7.78 5.27 3.72
N ILE A 79 7.58 5.54 5.01
CA ILE A 79 8.32 4.87 6.09
C ILE A 79 8.04 3.36 6.10
N HIS A 80 6.76 2.96 5.99
CA HIS A 80 6.38 1.55 5.94
C HIS A 80 6.96 0.86 4.69
N GLY A 81 6.91 1.53 3.54
CA GLY A 81 7.47 1.04 2.28
C GLY A 81 8.98 0.83 2.36
N LEU A 82 9.73 1.77 2.94
CA LEU A 82 11.18 1.66 3.14
C LEU A 82 11.54 0.48 4.07
N ARG A 83 10.74 0.24 5.12
CA ARG A 83 10.91 -0.91 6.03
C ARG A 83 10.67 -2.24 5.33
N VAL A 84 9.62 -2.32 4.51
CA VAL A 84 9.18 -3.55 3.84
C VAL A 84 9.97 -3.84 2.56
N PHE A 85 10.46 -2.83 1.84
CA PHE A 85 11.09 -2.98 0.52
C PHE A 85 12.54 -2.50 0.45
N LYS A 86 13.32 -2.78 1.49
CA LYS A 86 14.76 -2.46 1.61
C LYS A 86 15.65 -2.90 0.41
N LYS A 87 15.17 -3.77 -0.49
CA LYS A 87 15.88 -4.29 -1.68
C LYS A 87 15.03 -4.04 -2.95
N ASN A 88 15.61 -3.31 -3.90
CA ASN A 88 15.00 -2.63 -5.05
C ASN A 88 13.93 -3.41 -5.87
N ASN A 89 13.13 -2.61 -6.58
CA ASN A 89 12.04 -2.93 -7.52
C ASN A 89 10.63 -3.09 -6.92
N PHE A 90 10.20 -2.03 -6.22
CA PHE A 90 8.87 -1.85 -5.63
C PHE A 90 7.72 -1.81 -6.67
N LEU A 91 7.85 -0.98 -7.71
CA LEU A 91 6.80 -0.75 -8.72
C LEU A 91 6.53 -1.99 -9.60
N SER A 92 7.56 -2.73 -9.99
CA SER A 92 7.41 -3.96 -10.76
C SER A 92 6.69 -5.07 -9.99
N LYS A 93 6.83 -5.11 -8.65
CA LYS A 93 6.13 -6.07 -7.78
C LYS A 93 4.65 -5.74 -7.62
N ILE A 94 4.29 -4.45 -7.58
CA ILE A 94 2.89 -3.97 -7.49
C ILE A 94 2.05 -4.52 -8.64
N PHE A 95 2.52 -4.36 -9.88
CA PHE A 95 1.77 -4.80 -11.06
C PHE A 95 1.59 -6.33 -11.08
N LYS A 96 2.63 -7.07 -10.68
CA LYS A 96 2.60 -8.55 -10.63
C LYS A 96 1.60 -9.10 -9.60
N ARG A 97 1.42 -8.45 -8.45
CA ARG A 97 0.43 -8.88 -7.43
C ARG A 97 -1.00 -8.70 -7.93
N PHE A 98 -1.31 -7.55 -8.53
CA PHE A 98 -2.67 -7.24 -8.97
C PHE A 98 -3.18 -8.25 -10.00
N VAL A 99 -2.26 -8.81 -10.80
CA VAL A 99 -2.57 -9.76 -11.87
C VAL A 99 -2.53 -11.24 -11.40
N PHE A 100 -1.67 -11.62 -10.44
CA PHE A 100 -1.34 -13.05 -10.20
C PHE A 100 -1.81 -13.67 -8.86
N GLY A 101 -2.50 -12.94 -7.98
CA GLY A 101 -3.19 -13.56 -6.82
C GLY A 101 -2.33 -14.48 -5.94
N SER A 102 -2.90 -15.58 -5.42
CA SER A 102 -2.23 -16.55 -4.52
C SER A 102 -1.00 -17.23 -5.12
N GLU A 103 -0.91 -17.31 -6.45
CA GLU A 103 0.26 -17.86 -7.16
C GLU A 103 1.47 -16.93 -7.06
N TRP A 104 1.25 -15.62 -6.92
CA TRP A 104 2.32 -14.68 -6.61
C TRP A 104 2.92 -14.93 -5.22
N GLU A 105 2.07 -15.19 -4.20
CA GLU A 105 2.53 -15.44 -2.83
C GLU A 105 3.44 -16.67 -2.77
N LYS A 106 3.00 -17.80 -3.35
CA LYS A 106 3.79 -19.05 -3.41
C LYS A 106 5.13 -18.84 -4.12
N ARG A 107 5.11 -18.17 -5.28
CA ARG A 107 6.33 -17.84 -6.03
C ARG A 107 7.27 -16.93 -5.23
N LYS A 108 6.74 -15.99 -4.46
CA LYS A 108 7.55 -15.06 -3.67
C LYS A 108 8.18 -15.74 -2.47
N ILE A 109 7.46 -16.62 -1.78
CA ILE A 109 8.01 -17.44 -0.70
C ILE A 109 9.15 -18.31 -1.24
N LYS A 110 8.95 -18.96 -2.40
CA LYS A 110 10.01 -19.75 -3.06
C LYS A 110 11.22 -18.89 -3.43
N GLU A 111 11.02 -17.74 -4.07
CA GLU A 111 12.10 -16.82 -4.44
C GLU A 111 12.86 -16.28 -3.22
N LEU A 112 12.18 -16.08 -2.09
CA LEU A 112 12.83 -15.76 -0.83
C LEU A 112 13.66 -16.96 -0.38
N MET A 113 13.07 -18.14 -0.21
CA MET A 113 13.81 -19.35 0.21
C MET A 113 15.04 -19.69 -0.64
N ASP A 114 15.00 -19.41 -1.95
CA ASP A 114 16.10 -19.63 -2.88
C ASP A 114 17.22 -18.58 -2.72
N LYS A 115 16.93 -17.41 -2.13
CA LYS A 115 17.95 -16.41 -1.76
C LYS A 115 18.58 -16.78 -0.43
N GLU A 116 19.90 -16.68 -0.33
CA GLU A 116 20.60 -17.02 0.92
C GLU A 116 20.46 -15.92 1.99
N ASP A 117 20.16 -14.67 1.57
CA ASP A 117 20.13 -13.48 2.43
C ASP A 117 18.75 -12.78 2.52
N PHE A 118 17.82 -13.32 3.33
CA PHE A 118 16.55 -12.66 3.64
C PHE A 118 16.10 -12.86 5.10
#